data_AF-A0A803M8H7-F1
#
_entry.id   AF-A0A803M8H7-F1
#
_cell.length_a   1.000
_cell.length_b   1.000
_cell.length_c   1.000
_cell.angle_alpha   90.00
_cell.angle_beta   90.00
_cell.angle_gamma   90.00
#
_symmetry.space_group_name_H-M   'P 1'
#
loop_
_entity.id
_entity.type
_entity.pdbx_description
1 polymer ?
#
loop_
_entity_poly.entity_id
_entity_poly.type
_entity_poly.pdbx_seq_one_letter_code
_entity_poly.pdbx_strand_id
1 'polypeptide(L)'
;MIAARMGMNMGIKCMKDDLCTPYQLGNFNLSHRIVLAPMTRCRAIDEMPNEALEKYYNQRSTSGGLLITEGTLISQTAGGFAHCPGIYTEQQVEAWKKIVDSVRNKGAIFFSQLWHVGRVSNQGFNGVEIHGAHGYLIDQFLKDAINDRTDEYGGPLENRIRFLMQVVQAVVEAIGAEKVAVRISPAIDHFDALDSNPLALGLAVVNGLNKLQSDLGSKLTYLHVTQPRFTAQGVVDKPAEEAEADAQLLRKLRDAYEGSFVSSGGYTKDLGMEAVAQGDADLVAFGRLFISNPDLVHRLKIDAPLRISMIGLHFILMILFWGILIILF
;
A
#
# COMPACT_ATOMS: atom_id res chain seq x y z
N MET A 1 25.68 -70.89 3.36
CA MET A 1 27.03 -71.22 3.87
C MET A 1 27.93 -70.04 3.55
N ILE A 2 28.30 -69.22 4.55
CA ILE A 2 29.61 -69.33 5.26
C ILE A 2 30.74 -68.99 4.26
N ALA A 3 31.60 -67.99 4.43
CA ALA A 3 32.11 -67.26 5.59
C ALA A 3 32.68 -65.91 5.08
N ALA A 4 32.61 -64.81 5.85
CA ALA A 4 33.65 -64.37 6.81
C ALA A 4 34.98 -63.95 6.13
N ARG A 5 35.70 -62.89 6.52
CA ARG A 5 35.69 -62.02 7.70
C ARG A 5 36.70 -60.90 7.41
N MET A 6 36.37 -59.71 7.91
CA MET A 6 37.26 -58.75 8.57
C MET A 6 38.51 -58.23 7.83
N GLY A 7 38.42 -56.94 7.51
CA GLY A 7 39.55 -56.06 7.22
C GLY A 7 39.08 -54.62 7.09
N MET A 8 38.45 -54.06 8.13
CA MET A 8 38.27 -52.61 8.22
C MET A 8 39.66 -51.97 8.25
N ASN A 9 40.07 -51.46 7.09
CA ASN A 9 41.00 -50.36 7.02
C ASN A 9 40.18 -49.18 6.50
N MET A 10 39.76 -48.29 7.42
CA MET A 10 39.16 -47.00 7.07
C MET A 10 40.23 -46.09 6.49
N GLY A 11 40.72 -46.44 5.30
CA GLY A 11 41.34 -45.48 4.41
C GLY A 11 40.22 -44.73 3.72
N ILE A 12 39.96 -43.49 4.14
CA ILE A 12 39.09 -42.57 3.41
C ILE A 12 39.59 -42.55 1.97
N LYS A 13 38.84 -43.19 1.06
CA LYS A 13 39.06 -43.08 -0.37
C LYS A 13 39.01 -41.59 -0.69
N CYS A 14 40.12 -41.02 -1.13
CA CYS A 14 40.17 -39.68 -1.70
C CYS A 14 39.14 -39.62 -2.84
N MET A 15 37.95 -39.07 -2.55
CA MET A 15 36.94 -38.83 -3.57
C MET A 15 37.49 -37.68 -4.43
N LYS A 16 37.62 -37.92 -5.73
CA LYS A 16 38.24 -36.97 -6.68
C LYS A 16 37.56 -35.60 -6.70
N ASP A 17 36.33 -35.50 -6.20
CA ASP A 17 35.58 -34.27 -6.04
C ASP A 17 34.94 -34.26 -4.64
N ASP A 18 35.51 -33.48 -3.70
CA ASP A 18 34.92 -33.23 -2.38
C ASP A 18 34.79 -31.70 -2.13
N LEU A 19 34.21 -31.30 -1.00
CA LEU A 19 33.97 -29.88 -0.70
C LEU A 19 35.26 -29.05 -0.60
N CYS A 20 36.40 -29.69 -0.32
CA CYS A 20 37.70 -29.04 -0.16
C CYS A 20 38.51 -29.00 -1.46
N THR A 21 38.03 -29.59 -2.56
CA THR A 21 38.76 -29.54 -3.84
C THR A 21 38.53 -28.21 -4.59
N PRO A 22 39.50 -27.73 -5.36
CA PRO A 22 39.34 -26.54 -6.22
C PRO A 22 38.23 -26.69 -7.27
N TYR A 23 37.73 -25.54 -7.76
CA TYR A 23 36.72 -25.49 -8.82
C TYR A 23 36.85 -24.25 -9.70
N GLN A 24 36.74 -24.43 -11.03
CA GLN A 24 36.72 -23.34 -12.00
C GLN A 24 35.28 -22.81 -12.16
N LEU A 25 34.97 -21.67 -11.55
CA LEU A 25 33.68 -21.00 -11.69
C LEU A 25 33.78 -19.88 -12.74
N GLY A 26 33.53 -20.20 -14.00
CA GLY A 26 33.71 -19.25 -15.10
C GLY A 26 35.16 -18.74 -15.13
N ASN A 27 35.37 -17.44 -14.97
CA ASN A 27 36.71 -16.82 -14.92
C ASN A 27 37.36 -16.84 -13.52
N PHE A 28 36.71 -17.44 -12.53
CA PHE A 28 37.18 -17.43 -11.14
C PHE A 28 37.69 -18.81 -10.71
N ASN A 29 38.87 -18.82 -10.09
CA ASN A 29 39.49 -20.03 -9.57
C ASN A 29 39.17 -20.15 -8.07
N LEU A 30 38.27 -21.07 -7.72
CA LEU A 30 37.96 -21.35 -6.32
C LEU A 30 38.96 -22.36 -5.75
N SER A 31 39.42 -22.14 -4.51
CA SER A 31 40.30 -23.07 -3.78
C SER A 31 39.53 -24.24 -3.16
N HIS A 32 38.22 -24.06 -2.94
CA HIS A 32 37.30 -25.05 -2.39
C HIS A 32 35.86 -24.79 -2.88
N ARG A 33 34.94 -25.75 -2.68
CA ARG A 33 33.53 -25.69 -3.14
C ARG A 33 32.55 -25.20 -2.09
N ILE A 34 33.04 -24.70 -0.96
CA ILE A 34 32.23 -24.13 0.13
C ILE A 34 31.92 -22.66 -0.18
N VAL A 35 30.65 -22.28 -0.13
CA VAL A 35 30.16 -20.92 -0.47
C VAL A 35 29.41 -20.33 0.73
N LEU A 36 29.64 -19.05 1.04
CA LEU A 36 28.76 -18.32 1.95
C LEU A 36 27.48 -17.94 1.19
N ALA A 37 26.36 -18.55 1.58
CA ALA A 37 25.04 -18.25 1.05
C ALA A 37 24.62 -16.80 1.38
N PRO A 38 23.72 -16.19 0.57
CA PRO A 38 23.15 -14.89 0.90
C PRO A 38 22.30 -14.99 2.17
N MET A 39 22.62 -14.19 3.18
CA MET A 39 21.93 -14.21 4.47
C MET A 39 21.64 -12.79 4.96
N THR A 40 20.41 -12.31 4.78
CA THR A 40 19.95 -11.01 5.27
C THR A 40 20.18 -10.83 6.77
N ARG A 41 20.96 -9.79 7.15
CA ARG A 41 21.37 -9.56 8.53
C ARG A 41 20.66 -8.39 9.20
N CYS A 42 20.06 -7.51 8.41
CA CYS A 42 19.37 -6.31 8.88
C CYS A 42 20.27 -5.43 9.77
N ARG A 43 21.52 -5.17 9.33
CA ARG A 43 22.53 -4.41 10.10
C ARG A 43 23.00 -3.14 9.41
N ALA A 44 22.43 -2.77 8.28
CA ALA A 44 22.74 -1.54 7.55
C ALA A 44 21.80 -0.42 8.00
N ILE A 45 22.21 0.39 8.98
CA ILE A 45 21.44 1.55 9.44
C ILE A 45 21.21 2.49 8.25
N ASP A 46 19.98 2.94 8.06
CA ASP A 46 19.56 3.75 6.90
C ASP A 46 20.00 3.18 5.55
N GLU A 47 19.98 1.85 5.45
CA GLU A 47 20.39 1.09 4.27
C GLU A 47 21.88 1.26 3.90
N MET A 48 22.69 1.84 4.79
CA MET A 48 24.12 2.06 4.60
C MET A 48 24.94 0.87 5.10
N PRO A 49 25.72 0.22 4.21
CA PRO A 49 26.74 -0.73 4.65
C PRO A 49 27.72 -0.06 5.61
N ASN A 50 28.16 -0.78 6.64
CA ASN A 50 28.97 -0.24 7.71
C ASN A 50 30.07 -1.22 8.16
N GLU A 51 30.88 -0.78 9.14
CA GLU A 51 32.00 -1.54 9.67
C GLU A 51 31.60 -2.93 10.23
N ALA A 52 30.37 -3.07 10.74
CA ALA A 52 29.89 -4.37 11.22
C ALA A 52 29.71 -5.37 10.07
N LEU A 53 29.23 -4.92 8.90
CA LEU A 53 29.16 -5.74 7.70
C LEU A 53 30.57 -6.04 7.18
N GLU A 54 31.49 -5.07 7.19
CA GLU A 54 32.89 -5.29 6.82
C GLU A 54 33.53 -6.41 7.64
N LYS A 55 33.49 -6.29 8.97
CA LYS A 55 34.03 -7.28 9.89
C LYS A 55 33.37 -8.65 9.68
N TYR A 56 32.05 -8.67 9.45
CA TYR A 56 31.30 -9.89 9.23
C TYR A 56 31.76 -10.68 8.00
N TYR A 57 31.90 -10.01 6.84
CA TYR A 57 32.35 -10.66 5.61
C TYR A 57 33.83 -10.99 5.67
N ASN A 58 34.67 -10.08 6.17
CA ASN A 58 36.11 -10.30 6.32
C ASN A 58 36.42 -11.56 7.14
N GLN A 59 35.69 -11.80 8.25
CA GLN A 59 35.87 -13.00 9.08
C GLN A 59 35.58 -14.32 8.34
N ARG A 60 34.77 -14.28 7.27
CA ARG A 60 34.34 -15.45 6.49
C ARG A 60 35.10 -15.60 5.17
N SER A 61 35.98 -14.65 4.85
CA SER A 61 36.79 -14.68 3.64
C SER A 61 38.01 -15.57 3.80
N THR A 62 38.17 -16.51 2.88
CA THR A 62 39.34 -17.37 2.71
C THR A 62 39.88 -17.17 1.29
N SER A 63 41.20 -17.36 1.09
CA SER A 63 41.81 -17.25 -0.24
C SER A 63 41.18 -18.27 -1.19
N GLY A 64 40.62 -17.80 -2.32
CA GLY A 64 39.88 -18.63 -3.27
C GLY A 64 38.48 -19.05 -2.81
N GLY A 65 37.95 -18.51 -1.72
CA GLY A 65 36.57 -18.74 -1.27
C GLY A 65 35.56 -17.83 -1.98
N LEU A 66 34.32 -18.31 -2.16
CA LEU A 66 33.21 -17.51 -2.71
C LEU A 66 32.23 -17.09 -1.62
N LEU A 67 31.94 -15.79 -1.57
CA LEU A 67 30.93 -15.21 -0.70
C LEU A 67 29.84 -14.53 -1.55
N ILE A 68 28.59 -14.66 -1.13
CA ILE A 68 27.45 -13.91 -1.66
C ILE A 68 26.95 -13.00 -0.53
N THR A 69 26.74 -11.71 -0.82
CA THR A 69 26.19 -10.77 0.16
C THR A 69 24.79 -11.20 0.61
N GLU A 70 24.33 -10.61 1.71
CA GLU A 70 22.89 -10.47 1.96
C GLU A 70 22.15 -9.82 0.79
N GLY A 71 20.81 -9.91 0.80
CA GLY A 71 19.98 -9.23 -0.17
C GLY A 71 20.22 -7.72 -0.13
N THR A 72 20.71 -7.18 -1.23
CA THR A 72 21.10 -5.78 -1.38
C THR A 72 20.05 -5.06 -2.23
N LEU A 73 19.40 -4.05 -1.64
CA LEU A 73 18.29 -3.34 -2.25
C LEU A 73 18.76 -2.57 -3.50
N ILE A 74 18.02 -2.70 -4.59
CA ILE A 74 18.35 -2.06 -5.89
C ILE A 74 17.67 -0.70 -6.11
N SER A 75 16.75 -0.32 -5.23
CA SER A 75 16.04 0.96 -5.24
C SER A 75 15.42 1.22 -3.87
N GLN A 76 14.96 2.45 -3.64
CA GLN A 76 14.20 2.81 -2.44
C GLN A 76 12.91 1.98 -2.28
N THR A 77 12.30 1.52 -3.38
CA THR A 77 11.07 0.71 -3.36
C THR A 77 11.32 -0.79 -3.15
N ALA A 78 12.58 -1.21 -3.22
CA ALA A 78 12.97 -2.61 -3.21
C ALA A 78 12.93 -3.25 -1.82
N GLY A 79 12.84 -2.44 -0.76
CA GLY A 79 12.92 -2.87 0.63
C GLY A 79 11.59 -3.33 1.22
N GLY A 80 11.64 -4.44 1.96
CA GLY A 80 10.55 -4.91 2.84
C GLY A 80 10.99 -5.26 4.26
N PHE A 81 12.29 -5.22 4.53
CA PHE A 81 12.87 -5.49 5.84
C PHE A 81 13.76 -4.31 6.24
N ALA A 82 13.64 -3.89 7.49
CA ALA A 82 14.38 -2.73 7.99
C ALA A 82 15.87 -3.05 8.01
N HIS A 83 16.69 -2.03 7.75
CA HIS A 83 18.15 -2.11 7.85
C HIS A 83 18.82 -3.12 6.89
N CYS A 84 18.19 -3.44 5.77
CA CYS A 84 18.86 -4.12 4.66
C CYS A 84 19.73 -3.12 3.88
N PRO A 85 20.95 -3.50 3.47
CA PRO A 85 21.81 -2.58 2.75
C PRO A 85 21.28 -2.30 1.34
N GLY A 86 21.40 -1.06 0.86
CA GLY A 86 21.14 -0.68 -0.53
C GLY A 86 22.42 -0.62 -1.38
N ILE A 87 22.26 -0.55 -2.70
CA ILE A 87 23.33 -0.29 -3.67
C ILE A 87 22.85 0.60 -4.83
N TYR A 88 21.99 1.56 -4.52
CA TYR A 88 21.33 2.42 -5.51
C TYR A 88 21.68 3.90 -5.36
N THR A 89 22.50 4.25 -4.35
CA THR A 89 23.09 5.59 -4.18
C THR A 89 24.61 5.53 -4.27
N GLU A 90 25.24 6.65 -4.64
CA GLU A 90 26.71 6.75 -4.68
C GLU A 90 27.34 6.49 -3.31
N GLN A 91 26.71 6.99 -2.24
CA GLN A 91 27.17 6.81 -0.87
C GLN A 91 27.17 5.31 -0.48
N GLN A 92 26.13 4.57 -0.85
CA GLN A 92 26.06 3.14 -0.64
C GLN A 92 27.15 2.40 -1.42
N VAL A 93 27.43 2.81 -2.67
CA VAL A 93 28.51 2.22 -3.48
C VAL A 93 29.87 2.46 -2.83
N GLU A 94 30.16 3.68 -2.37
CA GLU A 94 31.42 3.99 -1.67
C GLU A 94 31.55 3.22 -0.35
N ALA A 95 30.45 3.00 0.36
CA ALA A 95 30.44 2.17 1.56
C ALA A 95 30.72 0.69 1.24
N TRP A 96 30.11 0.15 0.18
CA TRP A 96 30.36 -1.22 -0.27
C TRP A 96 31.79 -1.45 -0.75
N LYS A 97 32.44 -0.46 -1.39
CA LYS A 97 33.84 -0.58 -1.84
C LYS A 97 34.78 -0.98 -0.71
N LYS A 98 34.64 -0.37 0.48
CA LYS A 98 35.45 -0.71 1.66
C LYS A 98 35.33 -2.19 2.04
N ILE A 99 34.11 -2.71 2.02
CA ILE A 99 33.82 -4.13 2.31
C ILE A 99 34.40 -5.03 1.21
N VAL A 100 34.21 -4.67 -0.06
CA VAL A 100 34.74 -5.41 -1.20
C VAL A 100 36.26 -5.49 -1.14
N ASP A 101 36.95 -4.38 -0.84
CA ASP A 101 38.40 -4.34 -0.69
C ASP A 101 38.86 -5.22 0.48
N SER A 102 38.17 -5.15 1.63
CA SER A 102 38.46 -6.00 2.80
C SER A 102 38.37 -7.50 2.49
N VAL A 103 37.40 -7.92 1.68
CA VAL A 103 37.22 -9.30 1.23
C VAL A 103 38.26 -9.70 0.17
N ARG A 104 38.51 -8.83 -0.82
CA ARG A 104 39.50 -9.07 -1.89
C ARG A 104 40.92 -9.14 -1.38
N ASN A 105 41.27 -8.35 -0.37
CA ASN A 105 42.57 -8.40 0.29
C ASN A 105 42.87 -9.76 0.95
N LYS A 106 41.84 -10.57 1.23
CA LYS A 106 41.97 -11.98 1.68
C LYS A 106 41.99 -13.00 0.54
N GLY A 107 41.99 -12.55 -0.71
CA GLY A 107 41.98 -13.40 -1.91
C GLY A 107 40.63 -14.07 -2.18
N ALA A 108 39.55 -13.62 -1.56
CA ALA A 108 38.21 -14.18 -1.75
C ALA A 108 37.47 -13.49 -2.91
N ILE A 109 36.51 -14.20 -3.49
CA ILE A 109 35.60 -13.71 -4.53
C ILE A 109 34.28 -13.35 -3.87
N PHE A 110 33.71 -12.20 -4.25
CA PHE A 110 32.56 -11.63 -3.56
C PHE A 110 31.51 -11.12 -4.53
N PHE A 111 30.29 -11.67 -4.43
CA PHE A 111 29.18 -11.38 -5.33
C PHE A 111 28.07 -10.66 -4.55
N SER A 112 27.45 -9.65 -5.16
CA SER A 112 26.29 -8.98 -4.58
C SER A 112 24.99 -9.65 -5.02
N GLN A 113 24.15 -10.05 -4.06
CA GLN A 113 22.78 -10.48 -4.36
C GLN A 113 21.89 -9.24 -4.52
N LEU A 114 21.60 -8.86 -5.77
CA LEU A 114 20.64 -7.80 -6.06
C LEU A 114 19.22 -8.24 -5.67
N TRP A 115 18.51 -7.40 -4.94
CA TRP A 115 17.25 -7.78 -4.31
C TRP A 115 16.16 -6.72 -4.46
N HIS A 116 14.96 -7.18 -4.79
CA HIS A 116 13.71 -6.43 -4.73
C HIS A 116 12.63 -7.37 -4.18
N VAL A 117 12.03 -7.05 -3.03
CA VAL A 117 11.10 -7.97 -2.35
C VAL A 117 9.68 -7.97 -2.95
N GLY A 118 9.39 -7.00 -3.82
CA GLY A 118 8.14 -6.95 -4.59
C GLY A 118 6.95 -6.63 -3.70
N ARG A 119 5.90 -7.47 -3.71
CA ARG A 119 4.70 -7.28 -2.87
C ARG A 119 4.98 -7.29 -1.35
N VAL A 120 6.17 -7.73 -0.95
CA VAL A 120 6.60 -7.77 0.46
C VAL A 120 7.26 -6.44 0.87
N SER A 121 7.33 -5.45 -0.03
CA SER A 121 7.83 -4.11 0.27
C SER A 121 6.81 -3.36 1.13
N ASN A 122 7.16 -2.95 2.35
CA ASN A 122 6.28 -2.09 3.15
C ASN A 122 7.00 -1.42 4.32
N GLN A 123 7.27 -0.09 4.27
CA GLN A 123 7.69 0.68 5.46
C GLN A 123 7.21 2.15 5.53
N GLY A 124 6.27 2.60 4.71
CA GLY A 124 5.88 4.02 4.67
C GLY A 124 4.54 4.38 5.32
N PHE A 125 3.58 3.45 5.33
CA PHE A 125 2.19 3.78 5.63
C PHE A 125 1.72 3.12 6.92
N ASN A 126 0.96 3.86 7.72
CA ASN A 126 0.35 3.35 8.96
C ASN A 126 -0.81 2.39 8.68
N GLY A 127 -1.39 2.43 7.48
CA GLY A 127 -2.47 1.56 7.02
C GLY A 127 -2.82 1.81 5.56
N VAL A 128 -3.87 1.15 5.07
CA VAL A 128 -4.38 1.26 3.70
C VAL A 128 -5.87 1.55 3.71
N GLU A 129 -6.35 2.33 2.74
CA GLU A 129 -7.78 2.51 2.46
C GLU A 129 -8.14 1.77 1.17
N ILE A 130 -9.02 0.78 1.26
CA ILE A 130 -9.56 0.06 0.10
C ILE A 130 -10.59 0.96 -0.58
N HIS A 131 -10.34 1.28 -1.85
CA HIS A 131 -11.20 2.17 -2.61
C HIS A 131 -12.37 1.40 -3.26
N GLY A 132 -13.54 1.41 -2.59
CA GLY A 132 -14.80 0.86 -3.08
C GLY A 132 -15.84 1.93 -3.45
N ALA A 133 -15.40 2.99 -4.12
CA ALA A 133 -16.21 4.19 -4.37
C ALA A 133 -15.97 4.76 -5.78
N HIS A 134 -16.74 5.78 -6.15
CA HIS A 134 -16.61 6.62 -7.34
C HIS A 134 -16.57 5.86 -8.68
N GLY A 135 -17.34 4.79 -8.83
CA GLY A 135 -17.46 4.05 -10.08
C GLY A 135 -16.20 3.28 -10.50
N TYR A 136 -15.21 3.12 -9.62
CA TYR A 136 -14.06 2.24 -9.86
C TYR A 136 -14.41 0.79 -9.59
N LEU A 137 -13.52 -0.14 -9.97
CA LEU A 137 -13.76 -1.58 -10.03
C LEU A 137 -14.67 -2.15 -8.92
N ILE A 138 -14.33 -1.92 -7.65
CA ILE A 138 -15.13 -2.45 -6.54
C ILE A 138 -16.55 -1.85 -6.54
N ASP A 139 -16.69 -0.53 -6.73
CA ASP A 139 -18.00 0.16 -6.84
C ASP A 139 -18.79 -0.33 -8.06
N GLN A 140 -18.11 -0.78 -9.12
CA GLN A 140 -18.76 -1.40 -10.29
C GLN A 140 -19.39 -2.75 -9.98
N PHE A 141 -18.79 -3.54 -9.09
CA PHE A 141 -19.45 -4.75 -8.56
C PHE A 141 -20.60 -4.39 -7.62
N LEU A 142 -20.47 -3.30 -6.86
CA LEU A 142 -21.47 -2.90 -5.89
C LEU A 142 -22.79 -2.47 -6.55
N LYS A 143 -22.76 -1.81 -7.71
CA LYS A 143 -23.92 -1.06 -8.24
C LYS A 143 -24.64 -1.73 -9.40
N ASP A 144 -25.97 -1.76 -9.33
CA ASP A 144 -26.81 -2.55 -10.24
C ASP A 144 -27.01 -1.96 -11.64
N ALA A 145 -26.76 -0.67 -11.87
CA ALA A 145 -26.85 -0.10 -13.21
C ALA A 145 -25.75 -0.61 -14.16
N ILE A 146 -24.64 -1.10 -13.60
CA ILE A 146 -23.45 -1.53 -14.36
C ILE A 146 -23.03 -2.97 -14.06
N ASN A 147 -23.42 -3.54 -12.91
CA ASN A 147 -23.22 -4.96 -12.64
C ASN A 147 -24.36 -5.80 -13.23
N ASP A 148 -24.23 -6.14 -14.51
CA ASP A 148 -25.16 -6.99 -15.26
C ASP A 148 -24.84 -8.49 -15.16
N ARG A 149 -23.93 -8.88 -14.25
CA ARG A 149 -23.50 -10.26 -14.09
C ARG A 149 -24.65 -11.15 -13.61
N THR A 150 -24.61 -12.40 -14.06
CA THR A 150 -25.58 -13.45 -13.69
C THR A 150 -24.96 -14.57 -12.84
N ASP A 151 -23.68 -14.41 -12.46
CA ASP A 151 -22.95 -15.34 -11.61
C ASP A 151 -23.01 -14.93 -10.12
N GLU A 152 -22.19 -15.56 -9.27
CA GLU A 152 -22.19 -15.32 -7.83
C GLU A 152 -21.72 -13.90 -7.40
N TYR A 153 -21.38 -13.03 -8.35
CA TYR A 153 -20.98 -11.64 -8.12
C TYR A 153 -21.99 -10.60 -8.62
N GLY A 154 -23.13 -11.02 -9.17
CA GLY A 154 -24.19 -10.13 -9.68
C GLY A 154 -25.58 -10.42 -9.13
N GLY A 155 -26.53 -9.53 -9.44
CA GLY A 155 -27.93 -9.64 -9.02
C GLY A 155 -28.17 -9.22 -7.55
N PRO A 156 -28.57 -10.15 -6.64
CA PRO A 156 -28.84 -9.82 -5.24
C PRO A 156 -27.69 -9.07 -4.55
N LEU A 157 -28.03 -8.21 -3.57
CA LEU A 157 -27.05 -7.40 -2.83
C LEU A 157 -25.92 -8.25 -2.23
N GLU A 158 -26.23 -9.42 -1.68
CA GLU A 158 -25.26 -10.37 -1.11
C GLU A 158 -24.16 -10.79 -2.11
N ASN A 159 -24.53 -10.94 -3.38
CA ASN A 159 -23.58 -11.27 -4.44
C ASN A 159 -22.77 -10.04 -4.87
N ARG A 160 -23.43 -8.89 -5.01
CA ARG A 160 -22.77 -7.63 -5.42
C ARG A 160 -21.68 -7.19 -4.43
N ILE A 161 -21.93 -7.32 -3.13
CA ILE A 161 -20.93 -6.98 -2.09
C ILE A 161 -19.82 -8.03 -1.95
N ARG A 162 -19.98 -9.23 -2.51
CA ARG A 162 -19.07 -10.38 -2.32
C ARG A 162 -17.63 -10.02 -2.67
N PHE A 163 -17.43 -9.33 -3.79
CA PHE A 163 -16.09 -8.95 -4.25
C PHE A 163 -15.40 -8.01 -3.26
N LEU A 164 -16.11 -6.99 -2.76
CA LEU A 164 -15.57 -6.10 -1.72
C LEU A 164 -15.21 -6.88 -0.45
N MET A 165 -16.08 -7.77 0.03
CA MET A 165 -15.83 -8.56 1.24
C MET A 165 -14.59 -9.45 1.10
N GLN A 166 -14.40 -10.09 -0.07
CA GLN A 166 -13.22 -10.90 -0.35
C GLN A 166 -11.93 -10.07 -0.39
N VAL A 167 -11.98 -8.87 -0.99
CA VAL A 167 -10.82 -7.96 -1.00
C VAL A 167 -10.48 -7.50 0.42
N VAL A 168 -11.48 -7.08 1.21
CA VAL A 168 -11.28 -6.69 2.61
C VAL A 168 -10.65 -7.84 3.39
N GLN A 169 -11.21 -9.04 3.30
CA GLN A 169 -10.67 -10.23 3.98
C GLN A 169 -9.21 -10.48 3.60
N ALA A 170 -8.88 -10.49 2.31
CA ALA A 170 -7.52 -10.76 1.84
C ALA A 170 -6.50 -9.70 2.30
N VAL A 171 -6.89 -8.42 2.34
CA VAL A 171 -6.03 -7.34 2.82
C VAL A 171 -5.87 -7.42 4.34
N VAL A 172 -6.96 -7.69 5.08
CA VAL A 172 -6.92 -7.88 6.54
C VAL A 172 -5.99 -9.04 6.91
N GLU A 173 -6.08 -10.17 6.22
CA GLU A 173 -5.17 -11.32 6.41
C GLU A 173 -3.70 -10.95 6.17
N ALA A 174 -3.43 -10.01 5.27
CA ALA A 174 -2.09 -9.59 4.94
C ALA A 174 -1.48 -8.58 5.92
N ILE A 175 -2.27 -7.63 6.45
CA ILE A 175 -1.71 -6.48 7.20
C ILE A 175 -2.34 -6.19 8.57
N GLY A 176 -3.42 -6.89 8.93
CA GLY A 176 -4.19 -6.67 10.16
C GLY A 176 -5.37 -5.71 9.97
N ALA A 177 -6.52 -6.01 10.59
CA ALA A 177 -7.75 -5.23 10.47
C ALA A 177 -7.59 -3.78 10.94
N GLU A 178 -6.78 -3.57 11.97
CA GLU A 178 -6.48 -2.27 12.57
C GLU A 178 -5.68 -1.33 11.65
N LYS A 179 -5.25 -1.82 10.48
CA LYS A 179 -4.56 -1.05 9.43
C LYS A 179 -5.34 -0.98 8.13
N VAL A 180 -6.55 -1.52 8.09
CA VAL A 180 -7.41 -1.51 6.91
C VAL A 180 -8.57 -0.55 7.12
N ALA A 181 -8.77 0.34 6.17
CA ALA A 181 -9.97 1.15 6.04
C ALA A 181 -10.67 0.84 4.72
N VAL A 182 -11.96 1.18 4.62
CA VAL A 182 -12.74 1.01 3.39
C VAL A 182 -13.42 2.31 3.06
N ARG A 183 -13.39 2.73 1.79
CA ARG A 183 -14.14 3.88 1.29
C ARG A 183 -15.26 3.45 0.35
N ILE A 184 -16.46 3.98 0.55
CA ILE A 184 -17.64 3.73 -0.30
C ILE A 184 -18.37 5.01 -0.68
N SER A 185 -19.15 4.96 -1.77
CA SER A 185 -20.00 6.07 -2.22
C SER A 185 -21.34 5.58 -2.79
N PRO A 186 -22.24 5.03 -1.94
CA PRO A 186 -23.45 4.36 -2.42
C PRO A 186 -24.36 5.25 -3.26
N ALA A 187 -24.45 6.55 -2.91
CA ALA A 187 -25.35 7.51 -3.53
C ALA A 187 -24.69 8.36 -4.64
N ILE A 188 -23.39 8.19 -4.92
CA ILE A 188 -22.71 8.99 -5.95
C ILE A 188 -22.90 8.33 -7.31
N ASP A 189 -23.46 9.08 -8.26
CA ASP A 189 -23.42 8.74 -9.67
C ASP A 189 -22.12 9.29 -10.29
N HIS A 190 -21.22 8.39 -10.68
CA HIS A 190 -19.99 8.73 -11.39
C HIS A 190 -19.63 7.61 -12.36
N PHE A 191 -19.27 7.96 -13.60
CA PHE A 191 -19.02 7.01 -14.69
C PHE A 191 -20.15 5.97 -14.87
N ASP A 192 -21.39 6.45 -14.85
CA ASP A 192 -22.62 5.65 -14.99
C ASP A 192 -22.83 4.59 -13.88
N ALA A 193 -22.02 4.62 -12.83
CA ALA A 193 -22.15 3.76 -11.67
C ALA A 193 -23.25 4.27 -10.73
N LEU A 194 -24.51 4.00 -11.10
CA LEU A 194 -25.72 4.28 -10.33
C LEU A 194 -26.21 3.01 -9.62
N ASP A 195 -26.77 3.17 -8.41
CA ASP A 195 -27.53 2.11 -7.74
C ASP A 195 -29.02 2.47 -7.65
N SER A 196 -29.91 1.52 -7.92
CA SER A 196 -31.36 1.72 -7.78
C SER A 196 -31.82 1.94 -6.32
N ASN A 197 -31.04 1.49 -5.33
CA ASN A 197 -31.32 1.67 -3.91
C ASN A 197 -30.04 1.91 -3.09
N PRO A 198 -29.48 3.13 -3.12
CA PRO A 198 -28.24 3.48 -2.44
C PRO A 198 -28.22 3.19 -0.94
N LEU A 199 -29.36 3.34 -0.25
CA LEU A 199 -29.48 3.05 1.18
C LEU A 199 -29.36 1.56 1.45
N ALA A 200 -30.07 0.71 0.69
CA ALA A 200 -30.00 -0.74 0.85
C ALA A 200 -28.59 -1.26 0.51
N LEU A 201 -27.96 -0.72 -0.55
CA LEU A 201 -26.58 -1.04 -0.89
C LEU A 201 -25.61 -0.66 0.23
N GLY A 202 -25.68 0.57 0.72
CA GLY A 202 -24.82 1.04 1.80
C GLY A 202 -24.98 0.21 3.07
N LEU A 203 -26.22 -0.10 3.47
CA LEU A 203 -26.50 -0.95 4.64
C LEU A 203 -26.00 -2.38 4.44
N ALA A 204 -26.10 -2.96 3.23
CA ALA A 204 -25.57 -4.27 2.94
C ALA A 204 -24.03 -4.33 3.11
N VAL A 205 -23.33 -3.29 2.64
CA VAL A 205 -21.87 -3.17 2.86
C VAL A 205 -21.56 -3.02 4.35
N VAL A 206 -22.25 -2.10 5.05
CA VAL A 206 -22.05 -1.89 6.51
C VAL A 206 -22.26 -3.18 7.29
N ASN A 207 -23.33 -3.91 7.02
CA ASN A 207 -23.62 -5.18 7.69
C ASN A 207 -22.57 -6.25 7.37
N GLY A 208 -22.08 -6.31 6.13
CA GLY A 208 -20.99 -7.20 5.74
C GLY A 208 -19.69 -6.90 6.49
N LEU A 209 -19.33 -5.61 6.58
CA LEU A 209 -18.15 -5.16 7.33
C LEU A 209 -18.30 -5.43 8.84
N ASN A 210 -19.46 -5.13 9.45
CA ASN A 210 -19.70 -5.42 10.86
C ASN A 210 -19.60 -6.92 11.15
N LYS A 211 -20.17 -7.76 10.28
CA LYS A 211 -20.05 -9.21 10.40
C LYS A 211 -18.59 -9.65 10.36
N LEU A 212 -17.81 -9.16 9.40
CA LEU A 212 -16.39 -9.46 9.27
C LEU A 212 -15.61 -9.02 10.52
N GLN A 213 -15.87 -7.81 11.04
CA GLN A 213 -15.25 -7.33 12.28
C GLN A 213 -15.58 -8.21 13.50
N SER A 214 -16.84 -8.65 13.61
CA SER A 214 -17.30 -9.55 14.67
C SER A 214 -16.62 -10.92 14.57
N ASP A 215 -16.57 -11.50 13.37
CA ASP A 215 -15.92 -12.79 13.10
C ASP A 215 -14.40 -12.73 13.39
N LEU A 216 -13.75 -11.58 13.14
CA LEU A 216 -12.33 -11.35 13.42
C LEU A 216 -12.02 -11.01 14.89
N GLY A 217 -13.02 -10.55 15.65
CA GLY A 217 -12.81 -9.97 16.99
C GLY A 217 -11.98 -8.67 16.97
N SER A 218 -11.86 -8.00 15.81
CA SER A 218 -11.12 -6.76 15.63
C SER A 218 -11.85 -5.82 14.67
N LYS A 219 -11.72 -4.51 14.91
CA LYS A 219 -12.35 -3.48 14.08
C LYS A 219 -11.43 -3.06 12.94
N LEU A 220 -12.04 -2.69 11.81
CA LEU A 220 -11.34 -1.93 10.78
C LEU A 220 -10.96 -0.55 11.32
N THR A 221 -9.95 0.07 10.70
CA THR A 221 -9.45 1.40 11.09
C THR A 221 -10.57 2.43 11.03
N TYR A 222 -11.30 2.47 9.91
CA TYR A 222 -12.49 3.27 9.71
C TYR A 222 -13.26 2.84 8.45
N LEU A 223 -14.55 3.19 8.41
CA LEU A 223 -15.35 3.26 7.18
C LEU A 223 -15.44 4.72 6.74
N HIS A 224 -15.13 4.97 5.47
CA HIS A 224 -15.18 6.30 4.86
C HIS A 224 -16.32 6.37 3.85
N VAL A 225 -17.35 7.15 4.13
CA VAL A 225 -18.49 7.33 3.22
C VAL A 225 -18.43 8.72 2.59
N THR A 226 -18.42 8.75 1.26
CA THR A 226 -18.46 10.02 0.52
C THR A 226 -19.89 10.34 0.14
N GLN A 227 -20.37 11.50 0.60
CA GLN A 227 -21.67 12.01 0.20
C GLN A 227 -21.59 12.60 -1.21
N PRO A 228 -22.67 12.51 -2.01
CA PRO A 228 -22.75 13.19 -3.29
C PRO A 228 -22.78 14.68 -3.02
N ARG A 229 -21.71 15.37 -3.40
CA ARG A 229 -21.69 16.82 -3.43
C ARG A 229 -21.47 17.32 -4.84
N PHE A 230 -22.19 18.39 -5.16
CA PHE A 230 -21.66 19.56 -5.83
C PHE A 230 -20.60 19.26 -6.90
N THR A 231 -21.02 19.37 -8.16
CA THR A 231 -20.14 19.27 -9.32
C THR A 231 -18.89 20.15 -9.17
N ALA A 232 -17.86 19.81 -9.95
CA ALA A 232 -16.48 20.30 -9.84
C ALA A 232 -16.30 21.84 -9.83
N GLN A 233 -17.34 22.63 -10.12
CA GLN A 233 -17.32 24.08 -10.23
C GLN A 233 -17.79 24.86 -8.98
N GLY A 234 -18.19 24.21 -7.89
CA GLY A 234 -18.74 24.92 -6.72
C GLY A 234 -20.25 24.96 -6.71
N VAL A 235 -20.81 25.69 -5.75
CA VAL A 235 -22.19 25.58 -5.22
C VAL A 235 -23.26 25.28 -6.30
N VAL A 236 -23.95 24.14 -6.20
CA VAL A 236 -25.30 23.91 -6.72
C VAL A 236 -26.21 23.83 -5.50
N ASP A 237 -27.19 24.73 -5.41
CA ASP A 237 -28.34 24.54 -4.54
C ASP A 237 -29.04 23.22 -4.94
N LYS A 238 -28.60 22.09 -4.38
CA LYS A 238 -29.44 20.88 -4.37
C LYS A 238 -30.72 21.28 -3.63
N PRO A 239 -31.90 20.89 -4.13
CA PRO A 239 -33.14 21.07 -3.38
C PRO A 239 -32.95 20.58 -1.94
N ALA A 240 -33.47 21.33 -0.97
CA ALA A 240 -33.28 21.01 0.45
C ALA A 240 -33.70 19.57 0.78
N GLU A 241 -34.70 19.05 0.09
CA GLU A 241 -35.18 17.67 0.20
C GLU A 241 -34.12 16.63 -0.23
N GLU A 242 -33.38 16.87 -1.32
CA GLU A 242 -32.31 15.96 -1.76
C GLU A 242 -31.11 16.00 -0.81
N ALA A 243 -30.75 17.20 -0.33
CA ALA A 243 -29.68 17.35 0.65
C ALA A 243 -30.02 16.67 1.99
N GLU A 244 -31.27 16.78 2.43
CA GLU A 244 -31.77 16.11 3.64
C GLU A 244 -31.84 14.58 3.44
N ALA A 245 -32.23 14.09 2.25
CA ALA A 245 -32.20 12.67 1.94
C ALA A 245 -30.77 12.09 1.98
N ASP A 246 -29.79 12.80 1.41
CA ASP A 246 -28.36 12.44 1.46
C ASP A 246 -27.85 12.41 2.92
N ALA A 247 -28.26 13.37 3.74
CA ALA A 247 -27.93 13.44 5.16
C ALA A 247 -28.55 12.27 5.94
N GLN A 248 -29.83 11.97 5.73
CA GLN A 248 -30.53 10.85 6.37
C GLN A 248 -29.93 9.50 5.97
N LEU A 249 -29.52 9.33 4.71
CA LEU A 249 -28.81 8.14 4.27
C LEU A 249 -27.51 7.98 5.07
N LEU A 250 -26.69 9.04 5.16
CA LEU A 250 -25.43 8.98 5.91
C LEU A 250 -25.66 8.64 7.38
N ARG A 251 -26.64 9.28 8.04
CA ARG A 251 -26.99 9.00 9.45
C ARG A 251 -27.35 7.52 9.64
N LYS A 252 -28.20 6.96 8.77
CA LYS A 252 -28.54 5.54 8.82
C LYS A 252 -27.33 4.62 8.66
N LEU A 253 -26.38 4.98 7.79
CA LEU A 253 -25.13 4.21 7.65
C LEU A 253 -24.22 4.36 8.88
N ARG A 254 -24.13 5.57 9.45
CA ARG A 254 -23.38 5.82 10.67
C ARG A 254 -23.93 5.03 11.83
N ASP A 255 -25.24 5.10 12.07
CA ASP A 255 -25.93 4.41 13.17
C ASP A 255 -25.74 2.89 13.08
N ALA A 256 -25.69 2.35 11.85
CA ALA A 256 -25.50 0.93 11.63
C ALA A 256 -24.04 0.48 11.77
N TYR A 257 -23.04 1.33 11.47
CA TYR A 257 -21.64 0.91 11.41
C TYR A 257 -20.94 0.86 12.77
N GLU A 258 -20.32 -0.29 13.09
CA GLU A 258 -19.63 -0.52 14.37
C GLU A 258 -18.14 -0.19 14.29
N GLY A 259 -17.79 1.09 14.20
CA GLY A 259 -16.40 1.53 14.14
C GLY A 259 -16.28 3.03 13.98
N SER A 260 -15.07 3.48 13.67
CA SER A 260 -14.80 4.88 13.34
C SER A 260 -15.37 5.20 11.96
N PHE A 261 -16.14 6.27 11.84
CA PHE A 261 -16.83 6.65 10.62
C PHE A 261 -16.33 8.02 10.12
N VAL A 262 -15.72 8.02 8.94
CA VAL A 262 -15.26 9.22 8.25
C VAL A 262 -16.31 9.63 7.22
N SER A 263 -16.85 10.83 7.36
CA SER A 263 -17.71 11.42 6.34
C SER A 263 -16.94 12.39 5.46
N SER A 264 -17.27 12.45 4.18
CA SER A 264 -16.61 13.39 3.28
C SER A 264 -17.48 13.89 2.14
N GLY A 265 -16.85 14.83 1.44
CA GLY A 265 -17.27 15.29 0.13
C GLY A 265 -17.86 16.66 0.21
N GLY A 266 -17.08 17.72 0.52
CA GLY A 266 -17.34 19.19 0.43
C GLY A 266 -17.92 19.95 1.64
N TYR A 267 -17.52 19.53 2.84
CA TYR A 267 -17.90 20.16 4.11
C TYR A 267 -17.40 21.59 4.19
N THR A 268 -18.19 22.45 4.83
CA THR A 268 -17.72 23.71 5.43
C THR A 268 -17.27 23.42 6.87
N LYS A 269 -16.67 24.42 7.53
CA LYS A 269 -16.34 24.32 8.96
C LYS A 269 -17.59 23.99 9.78
N ASP A 270 -18.64 24.78 9.61
CA ASP A 270 -19.85 24.69 10.43
C ASP A 270 -20.57 23.35 10.22
N LEU A 271 -20.76 22.93 8.97
CA LEU A 271 -21.34 21.63 8.66
C LEU A 271 -20.51 20.47 9.22
N GLY A 272 -19.18 20.61 9.21
CA GLY A 272 -18.27 19.60 9.76
C GLY A 272 -18.34 19.53 11.28
N MET A 273 -18.40 20.69 11.95
CA MET A 273 -18.58 20.77 13.40
C MET A 273 -19.93 20.23 13.84
N GLU A 274 -20.99 20.56 13.10
CA GLU A 274 -22.34 20.07 13.36
C GLU A 274 -22.42 18.55 13.22
N ALA A 275 -21.86 17.99 12.13
CA ALA A 275 -21.85 16.54 11.92
C ALA A 275 -21.12 15.78 13.04
N VAL A 276 -20.00 16.31 13.54
CA VAL A 276 -19.30 15.69 14.67
C VAL A 276 -20.07 15.87 15.98
N ALA A 277 -20.65 17.05 16.22
CA ALA A 277 -21.40 17.33 17.45
C ALA A 277 -22.69 16.49 17.57
N GLN A 278 -23.35 16.21 16.45
CA GLN A 278 -24.57 15.40 16.39
C GLN A 278 -24.28 13.88 16.37
N GLY A 279 -23.03 13.47 16.18
CA GLY A 279 -22.65 12.06 16.08
C GLY A 279 -22.85 11.47 14.67
N ASP A 280 -23.18 12.30 13.68
CA ASP A 280 -23.36 11.90 12.27
C ASP A 280 -22.04 11.41 11.63
N ALA A 281 -20.88 11.81 12.17
CA ALA A 281 -19.55 11.30 11.81
C ALA A 281 -18.56 11.44 12.98
N ASP A 282 -17.61 10.52 13.08
CA ASP A 282 -16.49 10.66 14.04
C ASP A 282 -15.39 11.58 13.49
N LEU A 283 -15.22 11.59 12.16
CA LEU A 283 -14.20 12.33 11.44
C LEU A 283 -14.79 12.93 10.16
N VAL A 284 -14.33 14.12 9.78
CA VAL A 284 -14.74 14.79 8.54
C VAL A 284 -13.53 15.02 7.64
N ALA A 285 -13.56 14.46 6.43
CA ALA A 285 -12.50 14.62 5.44
C ALA A 285 -12.79 15.76 4.46
N PHE A 286 -11.79 16.64 4.30
CA PHE A 286 -11.81 17.76 3.37
C PHE A 286 -10.89 17.46 2.18
N GLY A 287 -11.37 17.66 0.95
CA GLY A 287 -10.55 17.51 -0.26
C GLY A 287 -10.08 18.86 -0.78
N ARG A 288 -10.95 19.54 -1.55
CA ARG A 288 -10.69 20.83 -2.22
C ARG A 288 -10.11 21.91 -1.30
N LEU A 289 -10.56 21.99 -0.05
CA LEU A 289 -10.05 22.99 0.90
C LEU A 289 -8.60 22.73 1.30
N PHE A 290 -8.17 21.46 1.42
CA PHE A 290 -6.77 21.13 1.69
C PHE A 290 -5.87 21.41 0.48
N ILE A 291 -6.41 21.31 -0.76
CA ILE A 291 -5.67 21.68 -1.98
C ILE A 291 -5.30 23.17 -1.96
N SER A 292 -6.26 24.05 -1.67
CA SER A 292 -6.05 25.50 -1.72
C SER A 292 -5.51 26.09 -0.41
N ASN A 293 -5.58 25.34 0.69
CA ASN A 293 -5.15 25.77 2.03
C ASN A 293 -4.30 24.67 2.68
N PRO A 294 -2.96 24.65 2.46
CA PRO A 294 -2.09 23.65 3.09
C PRO A 294 -2.11 23.73 4.63
N ASP A 295 -2.45 24.89 5.16
CA ASP A 295 -2.63 25.21 6.59
C ASP A 295 -4.11 25.18 7.03
N LEU A 296 -4.99 24.45 6.32
CA LEU A 296 -6.45 24.43 6.55
C LEU A 296 -6.80 24.26 8.04
N VAL A 297 -6.16 23.30 8.73
CA VAL A 297 -6.42 23.03 10.15
C VAL A 297 -6.19 24.27 11.01
N HIS A 298 -5.10 24.99 10.76
CA HIS A 298 -4.81 26.22 11.50
C HIS A 298 -5.85 27.30 11.18
N ARG A 299 -6.18 27.49 9.90
CA ARG A 299 -7.19 28.48 9.47
C ARG A 299 -8.55 28.24 10.10
N LEU A 300 -9.01 26.98 10.13
CA LEU A 300 -10.27 26.61 10.77
C LEU A 300 -10.25 26.89 12.28
N LYS A 301 -9.11 26.70 12.96
CA LYS A 301 -8.99 26.96 14.41
C LYS A 301 -9.12 28.44 14.79
N ILE A 302 -8.68 29.35 13.91
CA ILE A 302 -8.65 30.79 14.19
C ILE A 302 -9.66 31.59 13.36
N ASP A 303 -10.57 30.90 12.65
CA ASP A 303 -11.53 31.51 11.74
C ASP A 303 -10.90 32.42 10.67
N ALA A 304 -9.73 32.02 10.15
CA ALA A 304 -9.05 32.76 9.10
C ALA A 304 -9.72 32.55 7.73
N PRO A 305 -9.62 33.55 6.82
CA PRO A 305 -10.12 33.42 5.45
C PRO A 305 -9.55 32.20 4.72
N LEU A 306 -10.43 31.47 4.02
CA LEU A 306 -10.07 30.30 3.20
C LEU A 306 -9.89 30.69 1.73
N ARG A 307 -8.83 30.18 1.11
CA ARG A 307 -8.62 30.28 -0.34
C ARG A 307 -9.55 29.31 -1.06
N ILE A 308 -10.19 29.78 -2.13
CA ILE A 308 -11.02 28.94 -2.99
C ILE A 308 -10.10 28.16 -3.94
N SER A 309 -10.34 26.86 -4.07
CA SER A 309 -9.66 26.01 -5.07
C SER A 309 -10.11 26.42 -6.48
N MET A 310 -9.19 26.98 -7.28
CA MET A 310 -9.43 27.45 -8.65
C MET A 310 -9.50 26.35 -9.72
N ILE A 311 -9.67 25.08 -9.35
CA ILE A 311 -9.74 23.97 -10.32
C ILE A 311 -10.90 24.13 -11.33
N GLY A 312 -11.94 24.92 -11.02
CA GLY A 312 -13.00 25.29 -11.97
C GLY A 312 -12.72 26.54 -12.84
N LEU A 313 -11.79 27.42 -12.46
CA LEU A 313 -11.59 28.70 -13.17
C LEU A 313 -10.73 28.56 -14.44
N HIS A 314 -9.89 27.53 -14.52
CA HIS A 314 -9.05 27.30 -15.71
C HIS A 314 -9.86 26.91 -16.96
N PHE A 315 -11.04 26.28 -16.79
CA PHE A 315 -11.93 26.00 -17.91
C PHE A 315 -12.69 27.24 -18.39
N ILE A 316 -13.07 28.14 -17.49
CA ILE A 316 -13.82 29.37 -17.83
C ILE A 316 -12.88 30.44 -18.43
N LEU A 317 -11.66 30.56 -17.92
CA LEU A 317 -10.66 31.49 -18.46
C LEU A 317 -10.13 31.05 -19.84
N MET A 318 -10.05 29.75 -20.14
CA MET A 318 -9.72 29.29 -21.49
C MET A 318 -10.80 29.64 -22.52
N ILE A 319 -12.09 29.59 -22.15
CA ILE A 319 -13.20 29.96 -23.05
C ILE A 319 -13.24 31.48 -23.26
N LEU A 320 -12.96 32.29 -22.23
CA LEU A 320 -12.92 33.75 -22.36
C LEU A 320 -11.67 34.27 -23.10
N PHE A 321 -10.52 33.61 -22.97
CA PHE A 321 -9.30 34.00 -23.72
C PHE A 321 -9.32 33.59 -25.20
N TRP A 322 -10.11 32.58 -25.58
CA TRP A 322 -10.28 32.19 -26.99
C TRP A 322 -11.53 32.78 -27.65
N GLY A 323 -12.52 33.24 -26.87
CA GLY A 323 -13.74 33.88 -27.39
C GLY A 323 -13.60 35.35 -27.81
N ILE A 324 -12.50 36.03 -27.44
CA ILE A 324 -12.25 37.44 -27.79
C ILE A 324 -11.40 37.59 -29.07
N LEU A 325 -10.81 36.50 -29.59
CA LEU A 325 -9.97 36.54 -30.80
C LEU A 325 -10.72 36.22 -32.11
N ILE A 326 -12.05 36.08 -32.10
CA ILE A 326 -12.89 35.77 -33.28
C ILE A 326 -13.83 36.93 -33.68
N ILE A 327 -13.65 38.15 -33.13
CA ILE A 327 -14.40 39.35 -33.56
C ILE A 327 -13.49 40.46 -34.14
N LEU A 328 -12.18 40.22 -34.25
CA LEU A 328 -11.26 41.11 -34.95
C LEU A 328 -10.22 40.28 -35.72
N PHE A 329 -10.65 39.64 -36.81
CA PHE A 329 -9.91 39.43 -38.08
C PHE A 329 -10.83 38.70 -39.08
#